data_AF-A0A845K0Z9-F1
#
_entry.id   AF-A0A845K0Z9-F1
#
_cell.length_a   1.000
_cell.length_b   1.000
_cell.length_c   1.000
_cell.angle_alpha   90.00
_cell.angle_beta   90.00
_cell.angle_gamma   90.00
#
_symmetry.space_group_name_H-M   'P 1'
#
loop_
_entity.id
_entity.type
_entity.pdbx_description
1 polymer ?
#
loop_
_entity_poly.entity_id
_entity_poly.type
_entity_poly.pdbx_seq_one_letter_code
_entity_poly.pdbx_strand_id
1 'polypeptide(L)'
;MNRLMPKIYIIMLAVLMTGLVSAEESPGTLAEGEKAFLLGEYDRAEKIFNSVLEKEPDNYILLRAQADTKIKLGKFVEAEKLLNKILAMPVSTGRDIKVHTEDGILEAELVDENVMTVDESGKSDDTFSQFIKKDHEGPVPHYRVFLKKSGKMKLFRKSQARIQYAGIPAATREKVEALKADVMNARG
;
A
#
# COMPACT_ATOMS: atom_id res chain seq x y z
N MET A 1 -56.06 -15.82 -52.54
CA MET A 1 -54.74 -16.42 -52.83
C MET A 1 -53.79 -15.98 -51.72
N ASN A 2 -53.50 -16.89 -50.78
CA ASN A 2 -52.70 -16.65 -49.59
C ASN A 2 -51.28 -16.19 -49.93
N ARG A 3 -50.81 -15.08 -49.33
CA ARG A 3 -49.40 -14.92 -48.96
C ARG A 3 -49.25 -14.22 -47.61
N LEU A 4 -48.79 -15.03 -46.68
CA LEU A 4 -48.28 -14.77 -45.35
C LEU A 4 -47.10 -13.79 -45.42
N MET A 5 -47.13 -12.66 -44.69
CA MET A 5 -45.94 -11.86 -44.39
C MET A 5 -45.71 -11.84 -42.87
N PRO A 6 -44.47 -12.08 -42.39
CA PRO A 6 -44.18 -12.19 -40.97
C PRO A 6 -44.00 -10.82 -40.32
N LYS A 7 -44.54 -10.67 -39.11
CA LYS A 7 -44.34 -9.52 -38.23
C LYS A 7 -42.87 -9.46 -37.80
N ILE A 8 -42.09 -8.54 -38.35
CA ILE A 8 -40.73 -8.26 -37.89
C ILE A 8 -40.84 -7.32 -36.67
N TYR A 9 -40.73 -7.92 -35.50
CA TYR A 9 -40.58 -7.24 -34.22
C TYR A 9 -39.22 -6.54 -34.22
N ILE A 10 -39.18 -5.26 -34.54
CA ILE A 10 -37.99 -4.43 -34.26
C ILE A 10 -38.00 -4.18 -32.75
N ILE A 11 -37.33 -5.06 -32.03
CA ILE A 11 -36.96 -4.86 -30.63
C ILE A 11 -36.06 -3.63 -30.62
N MET A 12 -36.61 -2.49 -30.18
CA MET A 12 -35.82 -1.32 -29.84
C MET A 12 -34.97 -1.71 -28.64
N LEU A 13 -33.73 -2.11 -28.90
CA LEU A 13 -32.73 -2.45 -27.91
C LEU A 13 -32.43 -1.17 -27.12
N ALA A 14 -33.11 -1.00 -25.99
CA ALA A 14 -32.79 0.02 -25.02
C ALA A 14 -31.34 -0.22 -24.54
N VAL A 15 -30.44 0.65 -24.98
CA VAL A 15 -29.07 0.76 -24.48
C VAL A 15 -29.20 1.23 -23.03
N LEU A 16 -29.32 0.27 -22.12
CA LEU A 16 -29.13 0.50 -20.69
C LEU A 16 -27.63 0.74 -20.49
N MET A 17 -27.28 2.03 -20.50
CA MET A 17 -26.11 2.53 -19.82
C MET A 17 -26.17 2.08 -18.36
N THR A 18 -25.40 1.05 -18.06
CA THR A 18 -24.60 1.03 -16.84
C THR A 18 -23.24 0.47 -17.23
N GLY A 19 -22.44 1.29 -17.90
CA GLY A 19 -21.00 1.16 -17.79
C GLY A 19 -20.64 1.46 -16.35
N LEU A 20 -20.77 0.47 -15.46
CA LEU A 20 -20.04 0.45 -14.22
C LEU A 20 -18.58 0.24 -14.64
N VAL A 21 -17.93 1.33 -15.05
CA VAL A 21 -16.48 1.41 -14.97
C VAL A 21 -16.23 1.35 -13.47
N SER A 22 -16.01 0.13 -12.97
CA SER A 22 -15.18 -0.04 -11.79
C SER A 22 -13.88 0.63 -12.16
N ALA A 23 -13.72 1.89 -11.75
CA ALA A 23 -12.39 2.44 -11.61
C ALA A 23 -11.65 1.40 -10.79
N GLU A 24 -10.60 0.80 -11.34
CA GLU A 24 -9.67 0.04 -10.51
C GLU A 24 -9.23 1.04 -9.44
N GLU A 25 -9.80 0.91 -8.24
CA GLU A 25 -9.35 1.70 -7.11
C GLU A 25 -7.89 1.36 -6.97
N SER A 26 -7.04 2.32 -7.30
CA SER A 26 -5.61 2.18 -7.05
C SER A 26 -5.51 1.79 -5.57
N PRO A 27 -4.90 0.64 -5.25
CA PRO A 27 -4.77 0.20 -3.87
C PRO A 27 -4.03 1.32 -3.17
N GLY A 28 -4.72 1.95 -2.22
CA GLY A 28 -4.32 3.25 -1.70
C GLY A 28 -2.93 3.21 -1.07
N THR A 29 -2.43 4.35 -0.65
CA THR A 29 -1.12 4.43 0.01
C THR A 29 -1.26 4.53 1.52
N LEU A 30 -0.19 4.18 2.26
CA LEU A 30 -0.10 4.44 3.69
C LEU A 30 -0.44 5.91 4.01
N ALA A 31 0.12 6.85 3.25
CA ALA A 31 -0.10 8.28 3.42
C ALA A 31 -1.56 8.71 3.19
N GLU A 32 -2.25 8.09 2.22
CA GLU A 32 -3.69 8.35 1.99
C GLU A 32 -4.54 7.83 3.14
N GLY A 33 -4.23 6.64 3.67
CA GLY A 33 -4.92 6.10 4.84
C GLY A 33 -4.69 6.94 6.09
N GLU A 34 -3.44 7.37 6.34
CA GLU A 34 -3.09 8.28 7.44
C GLU A 34 -3.82 9.62 7.31
N LYS A 35 -3.88 10.18 6.09
CA LYS A 35 -4.63 11.41 5.83
C LYS A 35 -6.12 11.23 6.16
N ALA A 36 -6.75 10.14 5.70
CA ALA A 36 -8.14 9.84 6.01
C ALA A 36 -8.36 9.69 7.53
N PHE A 37 -7.45 9.01 8.23
CA PHE A 37 -7.49 8.86 9.69
C PHE A 37 -7.42 10.21 10.41
N LEU A 38 -6.49 11.09 10.00
CA LEU A 38 -6.34 12.43 10.58
C LEU A 38 -7.55 13.33 10.34
N LEU A 39 -8.26 13.13 9.22
CA LEU A 39 -9.51 13.83 8.91
C LEU A 39 -10.72 13.24 9.67
N GLY A 40 -10.54 12.17 10.44
CA GLY A 40 -11.62 11.48 11.14
C GLY A 40 -12.47 10.57 10.23
N GLU A 41 -12.05 10.37 8.98
CA GLU A 41 -12.71 9.49 8.00
C GLU A 41 -12.34 8.02 8.27
N TYR A 42 -12.63 7.51 9.46
CA TYR A 42 -12.11 6.22 9.92
C TYR A 42 -12.55 5.02 9.08
N ASP A 43 -13.78 4.99 8.58
CA ASP A 43 -14.24 3.92 7.68
C ASP A 43 -13.48 3.92 6.34
N ARG A 44 -13.11 5.11 5.86
CA ARG A 44 -12.30 5.24 4.64
C ARG A 44 -10.86 4.82 4.90
N ALA A 45 -10.28 5.26 6.01
CA ALA A 45 -8.95 4.85 6.43
C ALA A 45 -8.86 3.32 6.56
N GLU A 46 -9.88 2.70 7.16
CA GLU A 46 -9.97 1.24 7.34
C GLU A 46 -9.92 0.49 6.00
N LYS A 47 -10.68 0.97 5.00
CA LYS A 47 -10.69 0.40 3.64
C LYS A 47 -9.35 0.56 2.95
N ILE A 48 -8.75 1.75 3.02
CA ILE A 48 -7.45 2.03 2.42
C ILE A 48 -6.40 1.10 3.03
N PHE A 49 -6.26 1.08 4.36
CA PHE A 49 -5.27 0.23 5.03
C PHE A 49 -5.48 -1.26 4.76
N ASN A 50 -6.72 -1.75 4.69
CA ASN A 50 -6.99 -3.13 4.27
C ASN A 50 -6.45 -3.42 2.87
N SER A 51 -6.69 -2.54 1.90
CA SER A 51 -6.20 -2.72 0.53
C SER A 51 -4.66 -2.74 0.45
N VAL A 52 -3.97 -1.97 1.28
CA VAL A 52 -2.49 -1.98 1.33
C VAL A 52 -1.98 -3.23 2.03
N LEU A 53 -2.63 -3.66 3.11
CA LEU A 53 -2.29 -4.87 3.86
C LEU A 53 -2.46 -6.16 3.04
N GLU A 54 -3.32 -6.18 2.03
CA GLU A 54 -3.39 -7.33 1.09
C GLU A 54 -2.06 -7.53 0.34
N LYS A 55 -1.32 -6.45 0.09
CA LYS A 55 -0.02 -6.49 -0.60
C LYS A 55 1.15 -6.62 0.37
N GLU A 56 1.03 -6.01 1.54
CA GLU A 56 2.07 -5.97 2.58
C GLU A 56 1.52 -6.48 3.92
N PRO A 57 1.15 -7.77 4.02
CA PRO A 57 0.41 -8.30 5.16
C PRO A 57 1.17 -8.20 6.49
N ASP A 58 2.50 -8.18 6.45
CA ASP A 58 3.36 -8.19 7.63
C ASP A 58 4.05 -6.84 7.87
N ASN A 59 3.54 -5.77 7.26
CA ASN A 59 4.00 -4.41 7.54
C ASN A 59 3.43 -3.94 8.89
N TYR A 60 4.27 -3.94 9.93
CA TYR A 60 3.85 -3.57 11.28
C TYR A 60 3.36 -2.12 11.40
N ILE A 61 3.79 -1.22 10.51
CA ILE A 61 3.33 0.17 10.46
C ILE A 61 1.88 0.21 10.00
N LEU A 62 1.57 -0.49 8.90
CA LEU A 62 0.19 -0.63 8.40
C LEU A 62 -0.71 -1.36 9.39
N LEU A 63 -0.23 -2.44 10.01
CA LEU A 63 -0.97 -3.14 11.06
C LEU A 63 -1.27 -2.23 12.25
N ARG A 64 -0.31 -1.38 12.65
CA ARG A 64 -0.50 -0.42 13.75
C ARG A 64 -1.53 0.65 13.38
N ALA A 65 -1.39 1.27 12.21
CA ALA A 65 -2.34 2.28 11.74
C ALA A 65 -3.76 1.71 11.61
N GLN A 66 -3.89 0.46 11.16
CA GLN A 66 -5.17 -0.21 11.10
C GLN A 66 -5.72 -0.52 12.49
N ALA A 67 -4.89 -0.95 13.45
CA ALA A 67 -5.32 -1.14 14.83
C ALA A 67 -5.82 0.16 15.46
N ASP A 68 -5.10 1.26 15.29
CA ASP A 68 -5.51 2.60 15.77
C ASP A 68 -6.84 3.03 15.14
N THR A 69 -7.04 2.74 13.85
CA THR A 69 -8.33 2.98 13.14
C THR A 69 -9.47 2.14 13.71
N LYS A 70 -9.24 0.84 13.95
CA LYS A 70 -10.23 -0.05 14.57
C LYS A 70 -10.62 0.43 15.97
N ILE A 71 -9.68 0.95 16.76
CA ILE A 71 -9.94 1.53 18.08
C ILE A 71 -10.87 2.74 17.96
N LYS A 72 -10.62 3.65 17.00
CA LYS A 72 -11.49 4.81 16.76
C LYS A 72 -12.91 4.42 16.32
N LEU A 73 -13.05 3.29 15.65
CA LEU A 73 -14.34 2.70 15.27
C LEU A 73 -14.98 1.86 16.38
N GLY A 74 -14.36 1.74 17.57
CA GLY A 74 -14.86 0.90 18.66
C GLY A 74 -14.71 -0.62 18.44
N LYS A 75 -13.98 -1.04 17.40
CA LYS A 75 -13.75 -2.43 17.01
C LYS A 75 -12.59 -3.05 17.80
N PHE A 76 -12.67 -3.05 19.13
CA PHE A 76 -11.56 -3.41 20.04
C PHE A 76 -11.03 -4.84 19.84
N VAL A 77 -11.91 -5.80 19.57
CA VAL A 77 -11.50 -7.21 19.32
C VAL A 77 -10.66 -7.33 18.04
N GLU A 78 -10.99 -6.57 17.01
CA GLU A 78 -10.23 -6.57 15.75
C GLU A 78 -8.90 -5.83 15.91
N ALA A 79 -8.88 -4.71 16.65
CA ALA A 79 -7.66 -4.01 17.01
C ALA A 79 -6.69 -4.92 17.78
N GLU A 80 -7.18 -5.64 18.79
CA GLU A 80 -6.36 -6.56 19.59
C GLU A 80 -5.71 -7.64 18.73
N LYS A 81 -6.43 -8.20 17.75
CA LYS A 81 -5.89 -9.19 16.80
C LYS A 81 -4.73 -8.63 15.98
N LEU A 82 -4.85 -7.39 15.50
CA LEU A 82 -3.79 -6.70 14.76
C LEU A 82 -2.57 -6.44 15.64
N LEU A 83 -2.77 -5.97 16.88
CA LEU A 83 -1.68 -5.76 17.84
C LEU A 83 -0.98 -7.07 18.21
N ASN A 84 -1.73 -8.16 18.40
CA ASN A 84 -1.15 -9.49 18.60
C ASN A 84 -0.32 -9.95 17.41
N LYS A 85 -0.76 -9.67 16.18
CA LYS A 85 0.02 -9.97 14.97
C LYS A 85 1.37 -9.23 14.98
N ILE A 86 1.37 -7.96 15.37
CA ILE A 86 2.62 -7.18 15.52
C ILE A 86 3.51 -7.80 16.61
N LEU A 87 2.97 -8.14 17.77
CA LEU A 87 3.73 -8.68 18.91
C LEU A 87 4.30 -10.09 18.67
N ALA A 88 3.76 -10.82 17.70
CA ALA A 88 4.30 -12.10 17.26
C ALA A 88 5.55 -11.96 16.37
N MET A 89 5.86 -10.75 15.89
CA MET A 89 7.06 -10.50 15.09
C MET A 89 8.33 -10.50 15.96
N PRO A 90 9.49 -10.93 15.43
CA PRO A 90 10.77 -10.84 16.13
C PRO A 90 11.12 -9.40 16.50
N VAL A 91 11.87 -9.21 17.59
CA VAL A 91 12.44 -7.90 17.93
C VAL A 91 13.65 -7.64 17.04
N SER A 92 13.74 -6.44 16.47
CA SER A 92 14.87 -5.97 15.68
C SER A 92 15.57 -4.78 16.34
N THR A 93 16.87 -4.63 16.12
CA THR A 93 17.67 -3.48 16.57
C THR A 93 17.58 -2.29 15.63
N GLY A 94 17.10 -2.50 14.39
CA GLY A 94 16.91 -1.48 13.37
C GLY A 94 15.76 -1.82 12.42
N ARG A 95 15.62 -1.06 11.33
CA ARG A 95 14.63 -1.32 10.27
C ARG A 95 15.17 -2.31 9.24
N ASP A 96 15.47 -3.51 9.73
CA ASP A 96 15.91 -4.61 8.89
C ASP A 96 14.77 -5.09 8.00
N ILE A 97 15.03 -5.13 6.69
CA ILE A 97 14.06 -5.52 5.68
C ILE A 97 14.65 -6.51 4.68
N LYS A 98 13.75 -7.27 4.06
CA LYS A 98 13.99 -8.00 2.82
C LYS A 98 13.34 -7.24 1.67
N VAL A 99 14.11 -6.91 0.65
CA VAL A 99 13.63 -6.27 -0.57
C VAL A 99 13.46 -7.37 -1.62
N HIS A 100 12.22 -7.59 -2.06
CA HIS A 100 11.87 -8.50 -3.14
C HIS A 100 11.87 -7.71 -4.45
N THR A 101 12.69 -8.16 -5.40
CA THR A 101 12.86 -7.57 -6.73
C THR A 101 12.78 -8.68 -7.78
N GLU A 102 12.74 -8.32 -9.06
CA GLU A 102 12.84 -9.29 -10.17
C GLU A 102 14.14 -10.10 -10.10
N ASP A 103 15.24 -9.47 -9.65
CA ASP A 103 16.57 -10.08 -9.50
C ASP A 103 16.69 -10.99 -8.26
N GLY A 104 15.64 -11.08 -7.43
CA GLY A 104 15.59 -11.87 -6.20
C GLY A 104 15.46 -11.05 -4.92
N ILE A 105 15.87 -11.67 -3.80
CA ILE A 105 15.69 -11.13 -2.45
C ILE A 105 17.01 -10.54 -1.94
N LEU A 106 16.96 -9.29 -1.49
CA LEU A 106 18.09 -8.56 -0.93
C LEU A 106 17.85 -8.24 0.54
N GLU A 107 18.87 -8.42 1.38
CA GLU A 107 18.84 -7.98 2.77
C GLU A 107 19.35 -6.55 2.88
N ALA A 108 18.55 -5.70 3.51
CA ALA A 108 18.84 -4.28 3.61
C ALA A 108 18.37 -3.70 4.94
N GLU A 109 18.86 -2.51 5.26
CA GLU A 109 18.27 -1.63 6.26
C GLU A 109 17.49 -0.51 5.55
N LEU A 110 16.25 -0.30 5.95
CA LEU A 110 15.41 0.76 5.39
C LEU A 110 15.87 2.12 5.94
N VAL A 111 16.20 3.04 5.04
CA VAL A 111 16.65 4.39 5.39
C VAL A 111 15.53 5.40 5.20
N ASP A 112 14.75 5.29 4.14
CA ASP A 112 13.61 6.17 3.89
C ASP A 112 12.58 5.51 2.99
N GLU A 113 11.30 5.69 3.32
CA GLU A 113 10.18 5.14 2.57
C GLU A 113 9.60 6.13 1.58
N ASN A 114 9.82 7.43 1.73
CA ASN A 114 9.08 8.47 1.00
C ASN A 114 9.99 9.29 0.08
N VAL A 115 11.00 8.64 -0.51
CA VAL A 115 11.90 9.30 -1.45
C VAL A 115 11.20 9.49 -2.78
N MET A 116 11.12 10.73 -3.23
CA MET A 116 10.54 11.10 -4.53
C MET A 116 11.66 11.47 -5.48
N THR A 117 11.79 10.76 -6.61
CA THR A 117 12.82 11.07 -7.63
C THR A 117 12.20 11.13 -9.02
N VAL A 118 12.78 11.95 -9.90
CA VAL A 118 12.45 11.91 -11.32
C VAL A 118 13.03 10.62 -11.90
N ASP A 119 12.23 9.89 -12.69
CA ASP A 119 12.70 8.65 -13.31
C ASP A 119 13.73 8.97 -14.40
N GLU A 120 14.99 8.66 -14.14
CA GLU A 120 16.07 8.88 -15.10
C GLU A 120 16.27 7.70 -16.05
N SER A 121 15.55 6.58 -15.87
CA SER A 121 15.67 5.38 -16.71
C SER A 121 15.27 5.63 -18.17
N GLY A 122 14.65 6.78 -18.45
CA GLY A 122 14.33 7.27 -19.78
C GLY A 122 15.37 8.20 -20.43
N LYS A 123 16.53 8.48 -19.83
CA LYS A 123 17.58 9.28 -20.48
C LYS A 123 18.32 8.41 -21.52
N SER A 124 17.83 8.39 -22.76
CA SER A 124 18.66 7.90 -23.87
C SER A 124 19.75 8.94 -24.18
N ASP A 125 20.95 8.46 -24.48
CA ASP A 125 22.14 9.25 -24.83
C ASP A 125 22.01 9.99 -26.18
N ASP A 126 20.88 9.84 -26.85
CA ASP A 126 20.63 10.46 -28.13
C ASP A 126 20.43 11.97 -27.96
N THR A 127 21.32 12.75 -28.56
CA THR A 127 21.23 14.22 -28.74
C THR A 127 19.82 14.71 -29.16
N PHE A 128 19.01 13.81 -29.76
CA PHE A 128 17.63 14.06 -30.19
C PHE A 128 16.59 14.09 -29.05
N SER A 129 16.88 13.48 -27.90
CA SER A 129 15.98 13.43 -26.73
C SER A 129 15.79 14.78 -26.04
N GLN A 130 16.67 15.75 -26.31
CA GLN A 130 16.53 17.14 -25.84
C GLN A 130 15.38 17.88 -26.54
N PHE A 131 14.91 17.38 -27.68
CA PHE A 131 13.83 17.99 -28.48
C PHE A 131 12.49 17.27 -28.34
N ILE A 132 12.47 16.07 -27.75
CA ILE A 132 11.24 15.41 -27.35
C ILE A 132 10.87 15.94 -25.96
N LYS A 133 9.81 16.76 -25.88
CA LYS A 133 9.13 16.98 -24.59
C LYS A 133 8.50 15.64 -24.19
N LYS A 134 9.28 14.76 -23.54
CA LYS A 134 8.70 13.63 -22.82
C LYS A 134 7.75 14.25 -21.82
N ASP A 135 6.49 13.84 -21.83
CA ASP A 135 5.58 14.10 -20.73
C ASP A 135 6.35 13.76 -19.46
N HIS A 136 6.64 14.78 -18.65
CA HIS A 136 7.47 14.57 -17.48
C HIS A 136 6.67 13.67 -16.56
N GLU A 137 7.00 12.37 -16.51
CA GLU A 137 6.57 11.52 -15.42
C GLU A 137 7.03 12.25 -14.15
N GLY A 138 6.05 12.74 -13.39
CA GLY A 138 6.30 13.49 -12.17
C GLY A 138 7.15 12.66 -11.20
N PRO A 139 7.52 13.25 -10.06
CA PRO A 139 8.31 12.54 -9.06
C PRO A 139 7.69 11.17 -8.73
N VAL A 140 8.52 10.12 -8.78
CA VAL A 140 8.14 8.73 -8.57
C VAL A 140 8.62 8.25 -7.20
N PRO A 141 7.80 7.50 -6.44
CA PRO A 141 8.17 7.03 -5.11
C PRO A 141 9.17 5.87 -5.14
N HIS A 142 10.18 5.98 -4.29
CA HIS A 142 11.25 5.00 -4.09
C HIS A 142 11.46 4.70 -2.61
N TYR A 143 11.84 3.45 -2.31
CA TYR A 143 12.52 3.11 -1.06
C TYR A 143 13.99 3.46 -1.19
N ARG A 144 14.55 4.10 -0.16
CA ARG A 144 15.99 4.24 0.02
C ARG A 144 16.45 3.25 1.07
N VAL A 145 17.38 2.39 0.69
CA VAL A 145 17.86 1.31 1.54
C VAL A 145 19.38 1.25 1.55
N PHE A 146 19.93 0.74 2.64
CA PHE A 146 21.34 0.38 2.77
C PHE A 146 21.47 -1.15 2.60
N LEU A 147 22.10 -1.60 1.52
CA LEU A 147 22.25 -3.03 1.23
C LEU A 147 23.34 -3.64 2.12
N LYS A 148 23.00 -4.62 2.96
CA LYS A 148 23.93 -5.20 3.95
C LYS A 148 25.11 -5.90 3.29
N LYS A 149 24.88 -6.63 2.19
CA LYS A 149 25.92 -7.38 1.49
C LYS A 149 26.95 -6.50 0.79
N SER A 150 26.49 -5.42 0.15
CA SER A 150 27.37 -4.55 -0.66
C SER A 150 27.87 -3.33 0.10
N GLY A 151 27.24 -2.99 1.24
CA GLY A 151 27.53 -1.78 2.01
C GLY A 151 27.18 -0.48 1.28
N LYS A 152 26.28 -0.53 0.30
CA LYS A 152 25.92 0.62 -0.56
C LYS A 152 24.47 1.04 -0.38
N MET A 153 24.25 2.34 -0.49
CA MET A 153 22.92 2.92 -0.63
C MET A 153 22.34 2.61 -2.01
N LYS A 154 21.08 2.20 -2.07
CA LYS A 154 20.34 1.97 -3.32
C LYS A 154 18.91 2.48 -3.20
N LEU A 155 18.39 2.99 -4.31
CA LEU A 155 16.98 3.34 -4.47
C LEU A 155 16.24 2.21 -5.20
N PHE A 156 15.05 1.88 -4.73
CA PHE A 156 14.15 0.91 -5.35
C PHE A 156 12.80 1.55 -5.60
N ARG A 157 12.34 1.57 -6.86
CA ARG A 157 11.01 2.10 -7.21
C ARG A 157 9.93 1.26 -6.51
N LYS A 158 8.97 1.90 -5.82
CA LYS A 158 7.95 1.16 -5.07
C LYS A 158 7.07 0.26 -5.94
N SER A 159 6.92 0.58 -7.22
CA SER A 159 6.17 -0.26 -8.16
C SER A 159 6.91 -1.53 -8.58
N GLN A 160 8.24 -1.58 -8.41
CA GLN A 160 9.10 -2.69 -8.85
C GLN A 160 9.70 -3.49 -7.70
N ALA A 161 9.48 -3.06 -6.46
CA ALA A 161 10.01 -3.72 -5.28
C ALA A 161 8.97 -3.81 -4.18
N ARG A 162 8.99 -4.92 -3.43
CA ARG A 162 8.22 -5.09 -2.19
C ARG A 162 9.18 -5.24 -1.03
N ILE A 163 8.85 -4.65 0.12
CA ILE A 163 9.65 -4.80 1.33
C ILE A 163 8.92 -5.67 2.35
N GLN A 164 9.68 -6.45 3.11
CA GLN A 164 9.19 -7.19 4.26
C GLN A 164 10.08 -6.87 5.46
N TYR A 165 9.47 -6.42 6.55
CA TYR A 165 10.19 -6.19 7.81
C TYR A 165 10.63 -7.51 8.43
N ALA A 166 11.90 -7.59 8.82
CA ALA A 166 12.44 -8.76 9.51
C ALA A 166 11.99 -8.83 10.98
N GLY A 167 11.56 -7.71 11.55
CA GLY A 167 11.11 -7.60 12.93
C GLY A 167 10.60 -6.20 13.26
N ILE A 168 10.33 -5.98 14.54
CA ILE A 168 9.86 -4.70 15.09
C ILE A 168 10.89 -4.10 16.04
N PRO A 169 11.14 -2.78 15.99
CA PRO A 169 12.01 -2.12 16.96
C PRO A 169 11.49 -2.28 18.39
N ALA A 170 12.39 -2.45 19.37
CA ALA A 170 12.02 -2.62 20.78
C ALA A 170 11.11 -1.49 21.31
N ALA A 171 11.41 -0.24 20.95
CA ALA A 171 10.57 0.91 21.32
C ALA A 171 9.17 0.87 20.71
N THR A 172 9.03 0.32 19.49
CA THR A 172 7.73 0.10 18.86
C THR A 172 6.97 -1.01 19.58
N ARG A 173 7.65 -2.08 19.97
CA ARG A 173 7.05 -3.19 20.72
C ARG A 173 6.44 -2.71 22.04
N GLU A 174 7.18 -1.94 22.83
CA GLU A 174 6.70 -1.37 24.11
C GLU A 174 5.42 -0.55 23.91
N LYS A 175 5.39 0.31 22.89
CA LYS A 175 4.19 1.10 22.54
C LYS A 175 3.00 0.26 22.09
N VAL A 176 3.24 -0.93 21.52
CA VAL A 176 2.19 -1.87 21.11
C VAL A 176 1.67 -2.64 22.32
N GLU A 177 2.53 -3.04 23.24
CA GLU A 177 2.14 -3.70 24.49
C GLU A 177 1.28 -2.78 25.36
N ALA A 178 1.69 -1.52 25.54
CA ALA A 178 0.91 -0.51 26.24
C ALA A 178 -0.47 -0.29 25.59
N LEU A 179 -0.50 -0.05 24.28
CA LEU A 179 -1.76 0.13 23.57
C LEU A 179 -2.68 -1.10 23.69
N LYS A 180 -2.12 -2.31 23.63
CA LYS A 180 -2.91 -3.54 23.79
C LYS A 180 -3.56 -3.59 25.17
N ALA A 181 -2.84 -3.22 26.24
CA ALA A 181 -3.40 -3.17 27.58
C ALA A 181 -4.58 -2.17 27.64
N ASP A 182 -4.44 -0.99 27.03
CA ASP A 182 -5.51 0.00 26.95
C ASP A 182 -6.75 -0.52 26.20
N VAL A 183 -6.54 -1.21 25.08
CA VAL A 183 -7.62 -1.85 24.30
C VAL A 183 -8.34 -2.94 25.09
N MET A 184 -7.60 -3.74 25.87
CA MET A 184 -8.18 -4.78 26.71
C MET A 184 -9.03 -4.18 27.84
N ASN A 185 -8.58 -3.07 28.42
CA ASN A 185 -9.34 -2.33 29.44
C ASN A 185 -10.60 -1.69 28.86
N ALA A 186 -10.52 -1.10 27.66
CA ALA A 186 -11.67 -0.46 27.00
C ALA A 186 -12.73 -1.47 26.50
N ARG A 187 -12.38 -2.75 26.36
CA ARG A 187 -13.31 -3.82 25.97
C ARG A 187 -14.12 -4.36 27.15
N GLY A 188 -13.59 -4.25 28.39
CA GLY A 188 -14.20 -4.75 29.62
C GLY A 188 -15.23 -3.78 30.18
#